data_AF-A0A914V6J6-F1
#
_entry.id   AF-A0A914V6J6-F1
#
_cell.length_a   1.000
_cell.length_b   1.000
_cell.length_c   1.000
_cell.angle_alpha   90.00
_cell.angle_beta   90.00
_cell.angle_gamma   90.00
#
_symmetry.space_group_name_H-M   'P 1'
#
loop_
_entity.id
_entity.type
_entity.pdbx_description
1 polymer ?
#
loop_
_entity_poly.entity_id
_entity_poly.type
_entity_poly.pdbx_seq_one_letter_code
_entity_poly.pdbx_strand_id
1 'polypeptide(L)'
;RNPGAYPDKIKTSLRVFDHLFAEFELNYVSAMVPVKSAKEYDAQLDVAVLFSESLERAIKAGYVTREQIEDCDPTVMITVPRLAIVCGLLIYPLGALNVDRPPDQLSEMFRPFQTLLGKIRSCNKPGPAAILDLKLQ
;
A
#
# COMPACT_ATOMS: atom_id res chain seq x y z
N ARG A 1 47.70 -1.29 14.91
CA ARG A 1 47.56 0.04 14.28
C ARG A 1 46.43 0.78 14.99
N ASN A 2 46.71 1.90 15.66
CA ASN A 2 45.72 2.63 16.48
C ASN A 2 44.66 3.32 15.60
N PRO A 3 43.36 2.98 15.69
CA PRO A 3 42.30 3.58 14.86
C PRO A 3 42.12 5.09 15.07
N GLY A 4 42.56 5.62 16.22
CA GLY A 4 42.49 7.05 16.55
C GLY A 4 43.56 7.93 15.90
N ALA A 5 44.54 7.35 15.20
CA ALA A 5 45.72 8.07 14.70
C ALA A 5 45.57 8.67 13.30
N TYR A 6 44.42 8.52 12.64
CA TYR A 6 44.23 9.08 11.31
C TYR A 6 43.91 10.59 11.36
N PRO A 7 44.54 11.41 10.51
CA PRO A 7 44.21 12.83 10.38
C PRO A 7 42.72 13.02 10.05
N ASP A 8 42.10 14.07 10.60
CA ASP A 8 40.66 14.30 10.40
C ASP A 8 40.30 14.51 8.92
N LYS A 9 41.22 15.04 8.12
CA LYS A 9 41.08 15.12 6.67
C LYS A 9 40.81 13.74 6.04
N ILE A 10 41.52 12.71 6.47
CA ILE A 10 41.36 11.33 5.95
C ILE A 10 40.01 10.77 6.41
N LYS A 11 39.61 10.98 7.67
CA LYS A 11 38.30 10.54 8.17
C LYS A 11 37.15 11.17 7.38
N THR A 12 37.25 12.47 7.08
CA THR A 12 36.25 13.19 6.28
C THR A 12 36.23 12.66 4.84
N SER A 13 37.39 12.47 4.21
CA SER A 13 37.46 11.88 2.87
C SER A 13 36.87 10.47 2.81
N LEU A 14 37.09 9.62 3.83
CA LEU A 14 36.50 8.29 3.91
C LEU A 14 34.97 8.35 4.05
N ARG A 15 34.43 9.26 4.88
CA ARG A 15 32.97 9.45 4.97
C ARG A 15 32.34 9.87 3.65
N VAL A 16 33.00 10.78 2.92
CA VAL A 16 32.54 11.22 1.60
C VAL A 16 32.59 10.05 0.61
N PHE A 17 33.67 9.27 0.63
CA PHE A 17 33.79 8.08 -0.20
C PHE A 17 32.70 7.05 0.11
N ASP A 18 32.46 6.74 1.38
CA ASP A 18 31.42 5.79 1.81
C ASP A 18 30.04 6.25 1.33
N HIS A 19 29.73 7.55 1.42
CA HIS A 19 28.46 8.09 0.95
C HIS A 19 28.30 7.98 -0.58
N LEU A 20 29.34 8.38 -1.33
CA LEU A 20 29.34 8.28 -2.80
C LEU A 20 29.26 6.82 -3.26
N PHE A 21 29.93 5.91 -2.55
CA PHE A 21 29.92 4.49 -2.88
C PHE A 21 28.55 3.86 -2.59
N ALA A 22 27.94 4.17 -1.45
CA ALA A 22 26.59 3.72 -1.15
C ALA A 22 25.54 4.25 -2.15
N GLU A 23 25.66 5.51 -2.58
CA GLU A 23 24.80 6.09 -3.62
C GLU A 23 25.00 5.39 -4.97
N PHE A 24 26.25 5.11 -5.34
CA PHE A 24 26.57 4.34 -6.53
C PHE A 24 25.97 2.93 -6.50
N GLU A 25 26.15 2.19 -5.39
CA GLU A 25 25.59 0.84 -5.23
C GLU A 25 24.06 0.84 -5.31
N LEU A 26 23.41 1.78 -4.62
CA LEU A 26 21.96 1.94 -4.66
C LEU A 26 21.47 2.19 -6.09
N ASN A 27 22.10 3.13 -6.81
CA ASN A 27 21.74 3.46 -8.19
C ASN A 27 21.99 2.30 -9.17
N TYR A 28 23.10 1.57 -8.99
CA TYR A 28 23.44 0.41 -9.79
C TYR A 28 22.39 -0.71 -9.62
N VAL A 29 22.01 -1.03 -8.38
CA VAL A 29 20.96 -2.02 -8.09
C VAL A 29 19.59 -1.54 -8.59
N SER A 30 19.28 -0.25 -8.40
CA SER A 30 18.00 0.33 -8.82
C SER A 30 17.79 0.34 -10.33
N ALA A 31 18.87 0.30 -11.12
CA ALA A 31 18.80 0.14 -12.57
C ALA A 31 18.42 -1.28 -13.00
N MET A 32 18.66 -2.29 -12.15
CA MET A 32 18.36 -3.69 -12.44
C MET A 32 17.03 -4.15 -11.83
N VAL A 33 16.67 -3.63 -10.66
CA VAL A 33 15.46 -3.99 -9.93
C VAL A 33 14.80 -2.71 -9.43
N PRO A 34 13.47 -2.55 -9.55
CA PRO A 34 12.77 -1.41 -8.97
C PRO A 34 12.96 -1.41 -7.45
N VAL A 35 13.72 -0.43 -6.93
CA VAL A 35 13.86 -0.21 -5.50
C VAL A 35 12.77 0.74 -5.06
N LYS A 36 11.83 0.24 -4.27
CA LYS A 36 10.77 1.05 -3.68
C LYS A 36 11.31 1.80 -2.47
N SER A 37 10.93 3.06 -2.35
CA SER A 37 11.12 3.85 -1.14
C SER A 37 10.30 3.27 0.03
N ALA A 38 10.69 3.60 1.27
CA ALA A 38 9.94 3.22 2.46
C ALA A 38 8.44 3.62 2.36
N LYS A 39 8.18 4.81 1.84
CA LYS A 39 6.81 5.31 1.64
C LYS A 39 6.01 4.46 0.65
N GLU A 40 6.64 3.95 -0.41
CA GLU A 40 5.97 3.08 -1.39
C GLU A 40 5.68 1.69 -0.81
N TYR A 41 6.56 1.19 0.06
CA TYR A 41 6.29 -0.03 0.83
C TYR A 41 5.12 0.16 1.79
N ASP A 42 5.09 1.25 2.55
CA ASP A 42 4.00 1.56 3.48
C ASP A 42 2.66 1.62 2.74
N ALA A 43 2.61 2.34 1.61
CA ALA A 43 1.40 2.44 0.79
C ALA A 43 0.94 1.07 0.22
N GLN A 44 1.86 0.13 -0.02
CA GLN A 44 1.50 -1.23 -0.45
C GLN A 44 1.01 -2.09 0.71
N LEU A 45 1.60 -1.95 1.89
CA LEU A 45 1.13 -2.63 3.09
C LEU A 45 -0.28 -2.17 3.46
N ASP A 46 -0.58 -0.87 3.36
CA ASP A 46 -1.92 -0.33 3.59
C ASP A 46 -2.97 -0.98 2.66
N VAL A 47 -2.61 -1.21 1.39
CA VAL A 47 -3.48 -1.92 0.44
C VAL A 47 -3.63 -3.39 0.81
N ALA A 48 -2.55 -4.06 1.23
CA ALA A 48 -2.60 -5.45 1.66
C ALA A 48 -3.48 -5.64 2.92
N VAL A 49 -3.40 -4.71 3.87
CA VAL A 49 -4.28 -4.66 5.05
C VAL A 49 -5.72 -4.47 4.62
N LEU A 50 -6.02 -3.52 3.74
CA LEU A 50 -7.38 -3.32 3.21
C LEU A 50 -7.95 -4.60 2.59
N PHE A 51 -7.15 -5.34 1.82
CA PHE A 51 -7.58 -6.61 1.21
C PHE A 51 -7.87 -7.67 2.27
N SER A 52 -6.98 -7.77 3.27
CA SER A 52 -7.12 -8.72 4.37
C SER A 52 -8.38 -8.45 5.20
N GLU A 53 -8.62 -7.19 5.58
CA GLU A 53 -9.83 -6.80 6.30
C GLU A 53 -11.10 -7.02 5.47
N SER A 54 -11.05 -6.72 4.17
CA SER A 54 -12.20 -6.94 3.28
C SER A 54 -12.54 -8.42 3.12
N LEU A 55 -11.50 -9.27 3.02
CA LEU A 55 -11.66 -10.72 2.98
C LEU A 55 -12.21 -11.25 4.30
N GLU A 56 -11.67 -10.81 5.44
CA GLU A 56 -12.16 -11.25 6.75
C GLU A 56 -13.64 -10.90 6.94
N ARG A 57 -14.07 -9.71 6.50
CA ARG A 57 -15.49 -9.33 6.52
C ARG A 57 -16.34 -10.21 5.60
N ALA A 58 -15.85 -10.55 4.41
CA ALA A 58 -16.55 -11.46 3.50
C ALA A 58 -16.73 -12.86 4.10
N ILE A 59 -15.72 -13.37 4.82
CA ILE A 59 -15.80 -14.64 5.54
C ILE A 59 -16.84 -14.56 6.67
N LYS A 60 -16.79 -13.50 7.48
CA LYS A 60 -17.76 -13.29 8.59
C LYS A 60 -19.20 -13.19 8.09
N ALA A 61 -19.42 -12.59 6.93
CA ALA A 61 -20.73 -12.51 6.28
C ALA A 61 -21.16 -13.81 5.57
N GLY A 62 -20.27 -14.81 5.47
CA GLY A 62 -20.55 -16.09 4.80
C GLY A 62 -20.50 -16.03 3.28
N TYR A 63 -19.90 -14.99 2.68
CA TYR A 63 -19.74 -14.87 1.23
C TYR A 63 -18.56 -15.67 0.67
N VAL A 64 -17.57 -15.96 1.50
CA VAL A 64 -16.35 -16.71 1.14
C VAL A 64 -16.06 -17.72 2.25
N THR A 65 -15.80 -18.97 1.89
CA THR A 65 -15.37 -20.00 2.86
C THR A 65 -13.85 -20.09 2.93
N ARG A 66 -13.32 -20.67 4.02
CA ARG A 66 -11.87 -20.88 4.17
C ARG A 66 -11.31 -21.86 3.15
N GLU A 67 -12.08 -22.89 2.79
CA GLU A 67 -11.71 -23.87 1.77
C GLU A 67 -11.47 -23.19 0.41
N GLN A 68 -12.34 -22.26 0.01
CA GLN A 68 -12.14 -21.51 -1.25
C GLN A 68 -10.85 -20.66 -1.25
N ILE A 69 -10.39 -20.23 -0.08
CA ILE A 69 -9.13 -19.48 0.05
C ILE A 69 -7.95 -20.43 -0.04
N GLU A 70 -8.01 -21.56 0.68
CA GLU A 70 -6.97 -22.60 0.68
C GLU A 70 -6.78 -23.21 -0.71
N ASP A 71 -7.87 -23.41 -1.45
CA ASP A 71 -7.88 -23.94 -2.81
C ASP A 71 -7.48 -22.90 -3.88
N CYS A 72 -7.22 -21.65 -3.48
CA CYS A 72 -6.99 -20.52 -4.39
C CYS A 72 -8.10 -20.40 -5.45
N ASP A 73 -9.37 -20.48 -5.03
CA ASP A 73 -10.52 -20.42 -5.95
C ASP A 73 -10.41 -19.16 -6.83
N PRO A 74 -10.39 -19.31 -8.17
CA PRO A 74 -10.24 -18.17 -9.08
C PRO A 74 -11.34 -17.12 -8.90
N THR A 75 -12.54 -17.53 -8.47
CA THR A 75 -13.65 -16.63 -8.17
C THR A 75 -13.31 -15.71 -7.01
N VAL A 76 -12.71 -16.25 -5.95
CA VAL A 76 -12.26 -15.47 -4.78
C VAL A 76 -11.09 -14.57 -5.18
N MET A 77 -10.11 -15.09 -5.91
CA MET A 77 -8.94 -14.31 -6.36
C MET A 77 -9.33 -13.09 -7.21
N ILE A 78 -10.40 -13.19 -8.00
CA ILE A 78 -10.91 -12.08 -8.83
C ILE A 78 -11.83 -11.15 -8.03
N THR A 79 -12.63 -11.71 -7.11
CA THR A 79 -13.67 -10.94 -6.41
C THR A 79 -13.12 -10.15 -5.24
N VAL A 80 -12.15 -10.69 -4.49
CA VAL A 80 -11.57 -10.03 -3.30
C VAL A 80 -10.96 -8.67 -3.64
N PRO A 81 -10.15 -8.49 -4.69
CA PRO A 81 -9.64 -7.18 -5.06
C PRO A 81 -10.75 -6.16 -5.35
N ARG A 82 -11.82 -6.59 -6.03
CA ARG A 82 -12.96 -5.72 -6.38
C ARG A 82 -13.74 -5.31 -5.12
N LEU A 83 -13.99 -6.27 -4.23
CA LEU A 83 -14.65 -6.02 -2.95
C LEU A 83 -13.81 -5.09 -2.07
N ALA A 84 -12.50 -5.29 -2.02
CA ALA A 84 -11.59 -4.45 -1.26
C ALA A 84 -11.58 -3.00 -1.74
N ILE A 85 -11.63 -2.77 -3.05
CA ILE A 85 -11.76 -1.42 -3.61
C ILE A 85 -13.04 -0.75 -3.12
N VAL A 86 -14.18 -1.46 -3.17
CA VAL A 86 -15.46 -0.91 -2.70
C VAL A 86 -15.44 -0.64 -1.19
N CYS A 87 -14.90 -1.57 -0.39
CA CYS A 87 -14.74 -1.40 1.06
C CYS A 87 -13.83 -0.20 1.39
N GLY A 88 -12.71 -0.05 0.69
CA GLY A 88 -11.78 1.06 0.90
C GLY A 88 -12.40 2.43 0.58
N LEU A 89 -13.33 2.49 -0.37
CA LEU A 89 -14.00 3.75 -0.73
C LEU A 89 -15.18 4.10 0.19
N LEU A 90 -15.92 3.11 0.67
CA LEU A 90 -17.19 3.32 1.39
C LEU A 90 -17.07 3.15 2.91
N ILE A 91 -16.22 2.23 3.36
CA ILE A 91 -16.16 1.78 4.76
C ILE A 91 -14.93 2.36 5.44
N TYR A 92 -13.81 2.42 4.71
CA TYR A 92 -12.53 2.99 5.16
C TYR A 92 -12.14 4.25 4.39
N PRO A 93 -12.96 5.31 4.34
CA PRO A 93 -12.73 6.47 3.48
C PRO A 93 -11.43 7.24 3.81
N LEU A 94 -10.85 7.03 5.00
CA LEU A 94 -9.60 7.62 5.42
C LEU A 94 -8.37 6.70 5.26
N GLY A 95 -8.57 5.47 4.78
CA GLY A 95 -7.54 4.44 4.65
C GLY A 95 -6.80 4.47 3.31
N ALA A 96 -6.36 3.29 2.86
CA ALA A 96 -5.47 3.11 1.70
C ALA A 96 -5.97 3.71 0.37
N LEU A 97 -7.30 3.85 0.22
CA LEU A 97 -7.95 4.38 -0.98
C LEU A 97 -8.58 5.76 -0.76
N ASN A 98 -8.03 6.55 0.16
CA ASN A 98 -8.50 7.91 0.39
C ASN A 98 -8.21 8.83 -0.81
N VAL A 99 -9.21 8.99 -1.67
CA VAL A 99 -9.14 9.82 -2.89
C VAL A 99 -9.16 11.33 -2.62
N ASP A 100 -9.44 11.78 -1.40
CA ASP A 100 -9.41 13.21 -1.03
C ASP A 100 -7.98 13.70 -0.75
N ARG A 101 -7.02 12.77 -0.59
CA ARG A 101 -5.60 13.07 -0.39
C ARG A 101 -4.89 13.33 -1.72
N PRO A 102 -3.72 14.01 -1.68
CA PRO A 102 -2.89 14.17 -2.86
C PRO A 102 -2.52 12.81 -3.48
N PRO A 103 -2.43 12.71 -4.83
CA PRO A 103 -2.12 11.46 -5.52
C PRO A 103 -0.80 10.82 -5.04
N ASP A 104 0.18 11.62 -4.63
CA ASP A 104 1.47 11.14 -4.12
C ASP A 104 1.37 10.35 -2.80
N GLN A 105 0.22 10.39 -2.12
CA GLN A 105 -0.05 9.59 -0.92
C GLN A 105 -0.80 8.29 -1.22
N LEU A 106 -1.38 8.17 -2.42
CA LEU A 106 -1.95 6.91 -2.87
C LEU A 106 -0.83 5.95 -3.30
N SER A 107 -1.07 4.65 -3.13
CA SER A 107 -0.23 3.61 -3.72
C SER A 107 -0.15 3.81 -5.22
N GLU A 108 1.05 3.65 -5.79
CA GLU A 108 1.33 3.84 -7.22
C GLU A 108 0.37 3.07 -8.13
N MET A 109 -0.07 1.88 -7.68
CA MET A 109 -1.06 1.05 -8.36
C MET A 109 -2.38 1.79 -8.63
N PHE A 110 -2.81 2.66 -7.71
CA PHE A 110 -4.11 3.33 -7.76
C PHE A 110 -4.03 4.78 -8.23
N ARG A 111 -2.84 5.41 -8.24
CA ARG A 111 -2.65 6.81 -8.67
C ARG A 111 -3.28 7.11 -10.05
N PRO A 112 -3.09 6.28 -11.09
CA PRO A 112 -3.70 6.54 -12.41
C PRO A 112 -5.23 6.54 -12.40
N PHE A 113 -5.84 5.91 -11.39
CA PHE A 113 -7.27 5.67 -11.31
C PHE A 113 -7.98 6.55 -10.27
N GLN A 114 -7.31 7.52 -9.66
CA GLN A 114 -7.88 8.36 -8.59
C GLN A 114 -9.22 9.00 -8.98
N THR A 115 -9.32 9.56 -10.19
CA THR A 115 -10.56 10.15 -10.71
C THR A 115 -11.68 9.12 -10.83
N LEU A 116 -11.36 7.91 -11.30
CA LEU A 116 -12.33 6.82 -11.42
C LEU A 116 -12.82 6.35 -10.04
N LEU A 117 -11.90 6.17 -9.09
CA LEU A 117 -12.21 5.83 -7.71
C LEU A 117 -13.11 6.88 -7.05
N GLY A 118 -12.86 8.17 -7.31
CA GLY A 118 -13.73 9.27 -6.86
C GLY A 118 -15.15 9.20 -7.43
N LYS A 119 -15.29 8.83 -8.71
CA LYS A 119 -16.60 8.59 -9.34
C LYS A 119 -17.32 7.41 -8.73
N ILE A 120 -16.64 6.26 -8.56
CA ILE A 120 -17.20 5.05 -7.94
C ILE A 120 -17.72 5.37 -6.54
N ARG A 121 -16.91 6.06 -5.72
CA ARG A 121 -17.32 6.48 -4.38
C ARG A 121 -18.57 7.35 -4.42
N SER A 122 -18.62 8.33 -5.32
CA SER A 122 -19.75 9.26 -5.43
C SER A 122 -21.04 8.57 -5.87
N CYS A 123 -20.97 7.59 -6.78
CA CYS A 123 -22.12 6.80 -7.20
C CYS A 123 -22.64 5.84 -6.11
N ASN A 124 -21.77 5.43 -5.18
CA ASN A 124 -22.09 4.45 -4.15
C ASN A 124 -22.23 5.06 -2.74
N LYS A 125 -22.22 6.39 -2.58
CA LYS A 125 -22.47 7.01 -1.27
C LYS A 125 -23.88 6.60 -0.80
N PRO A 126 -24.00 5.79 0.26
CA PRO A 126 -25.31 5.47 0.80
C PRO A 126 -25.92 6.73 1.40
N GLY A 127 -27.26 6.83 1.42
CA GLY A 127 -27.93 7.82 2.25
C GLY A 127 -27.50 7.69 3.72
N PRO A 128 -27.65 8.74 4.55
CA PRO A 128 -27.10 8.79 5.90
C PRO A 128 -27.49 7.62 6.84
N ALA A 129 -28.61 6.93 6.55
CA ALA A 129 -29.07 5.76 7.31
C ALA A 129 -28.26 4.48 7.04
N ALA A 130 -27.84 4.22 5.79
CA ALA A 130 -27.18 2.96 5.41
C ALA A 130 -25.69 2.91 5.80
N ILE A 131 -25.10 4.05 6.16
CA ILE A 131 -23.72 4.14 6.68
C ILE A 131 -23.61 3.53 8.09
N LEU A 132 -24.71 3.55 8.86
CA LEU A 132 -24.75 2.96 10.21
C LEU A 132 -24.81 1.44 10.15
N ASP A 133 -25.60 0.85 9.25
CA ASP A 133 -25.68 -0.62 9.09
C ASP A 133 -24.35 -1.22 8.60
N LEU A 134 -23.63 -0.55 7.69
CA LEU A 134 -22.32 -1.00 7.21
C LEU A 134 -21.19 -0.86 8.24
N LYS A 135 -21.36 -0.04 9.28
CA LYS A 135 -20.40 0.12 10.39
C LYS A 135 -20.67 -0.83 11.57
N LEU A 136 -21.85 -1.44 11.62
CA LEU A 136 -22.31 -2.29 12.72
C LEU A 136 -22.26 -3.79 12.41
N GLN A 137 -21.80 -4.19 11.22
CA GLN A 137 -21.42 -5.56 10.83
C GLN A 137 -19.92 -5.68 10.55
#